data_AF-A0A016V8K9-F1
#
_entry.id   AF-A0A016V8K9-F1
#
_cell.length_a   1.000
_cell.length_b   1.000
_cell.length_c   1.000
_cell.angle_alpha   90.00
_cell.angle_beta   90.00
_cell.angle_gamma   90.00
#
_symmetry.space_group_name_H-M   'P 1'
#
loop_
_entity.id
_entity.type
_entity.pdbx_description
1 polymer ?
#
loop_
_entity_poly.entity_id
_entity_poly.type
_entity_poly.pdbx_seq_one_letter_code
_entity_poly.pdbx_strand_id
1 'polypeptide(L)'
;MKKTIVGSGYLVLSLLGTCLNLSTLSVLPECEKSLTRPLLIFFSIQLFIGIGTLLSVAVPVPYMIATNRAYFVNPILIGAPGLLICLTLLASYLIQFCICIYRNIRVVFNKTSEGIFADIIVQILIALAFLVAVCISANIIHWTNVRRFSLHKLAWDQADYESNVLLNVVGWTSMVGAMFYALSISDLLYEHIYDEEKHESTETTPKTRLLYQILHLVCDIIFCILIVLPRIEHVSMHPNLAIIHSFLTIFGPAVWPTISVIAYSERVRNELCFRTFLMFKACSSQDNIQNRTRPRTSMRPV
;
A
#
# COMPACT_ATOMS: atom_id res chain seq x y z
N MET A 1 12.65 16.63 -22.48
CA MET A 1 13.20 16.48 -21.11
C MET A 1 12.13 16.13 -20.08
N LYS A 2 11.07 16.94 -19.87
CA LYS A 2 10.02 16.67 -18.87
C LYS A 2 9.33 15.29 -19.02
N LYS A 3 8.92 14.93 -20.25
CA LYS A 3 8.33 13.61 -20.56
C LYS A 3 9.23 12.45 -20.13
N THR A 4 10.52 12.54 -20.46
CA THR A 4 11.53 11.54 -20.10
C THR A 4 11.66 11.38 -18.59
N ILE A 5 11.72 12.50 -17.84
CA ILE A 5 11.80 12.46 -16.38
C ILE A 5 10.57 11.78 -15.78
N VAL A 6 9.36 12.15 -16.22
CA VAL A 6 8.13 11.54 -15.72
C VAL A 6 8.06 10.06 -16.07
N GLY A 7 8.37 9.68 -17.31
CA GLY A 7 8.39 8.28 -17.74
C GLY A 7 9.40 7.43 -16.95
N SER A 8 10.63 7.91 -16.81
CA SER A 8 11.63 7.24 -15.97
C SER A 8 11.22 7.20 -14.50
N GLY A 9 10.56 8.24 -14.00
CA GLY A 9 10.01 8.28 -12.64
C GLY A 9 8.96 7.19 -12.42
N TYR A 10 7.99 7.03 -13.33
CA TYR A 10 7.02 5.94 -13.26
C TYR A 10 7.69 4.57 -13.29
N LEU A 11 8.70 4.37 -14.14
CA LEU A 11 9.43 3.11 -14.21
C LEU A 11 10.17 2.81 -12.89
N VAL A 12 11.03 3.72 -12.46
CA VAL A 12 11.92 3.53 -11.30
C VAL A 12 11.10 3.38 -10.01
N LEU A 13 10.12 4.26 -9.78
CA LEU A 13 9.30 4.19 -8.57
C LEU A 13 8.44 2.91 -8.55
N SER A 14 7.96 2.44 -9.70
CA SER A 14 7.17 1.21 -9.74
C SER A 14 8.01 -0.02 -9.48
N LEU A 15 9.21 -0.09 -10.05
CA LEU A 15 10.13 -1.18 -9.79
C LEU A 15 10.60 -1.18 -8.34
N LEU A 16 10.96 0.00 -7.80
CA LEU A 16 11.37 0.12 -6.41
C LEU A 16 10.24 -0.26 -5.44
N GLY A 17 9.02 0.24 -5.67
CA GLY A 17 7.86 -0.14 -4.85
C GLY A 17 7.50 -1.63 -4.99
N THR A 18 7.66 -2.22 -6.18
CA THR A 18 7.43 -3.65 -6.40
C THR A 18 8.45 -4.49 -5.64
N CYS A 19 9.73 -4.14 -5.73
CA CYS A 19 10.80 -4.78 -4.97
C CYS A 19 10.56 -4.66 -3.46
N LEU A 20 10.13 -3.49 -2.99
CA LEU A 20 9.81 -3.27 -1.58
C LEU A 20 8.66 -4.21 -1.14
N ASN A 21 7.53 -4.21 -1.85
CA ASN A 21 6.38 -5.06 -1.51
C ASN A 21 6.73 -6.56 -1.57
N LEU A 22 7.53 -7.00 -2.56
CA LEU A 22 8.02 -8.37 -2.67
C LEU A 22 8.95 -8.74 -1.51
N SER A 23 9.85 -7.83 -1.13
CA SER A 23 10.78 -8.05 -0.02
C SER A 23 10.00 -8.21 1.29
N THR A 24 9.01 -7.35 1.54
CA THR A 24 8.12 -7.47 2.69
C THR A 24 7.29 -8.75 2.65
N LEU A 25 6.72 -9.10 1.50
CA LEU A 25 5.97 -10.34 1.33
C LEU A 25 6.82 -11.58 1.64
N SER A 26 8.11 -11.55 1.26
CA SER A 26 9.04 -12.66 1.47
C SER A 26 9.43 -12.91 2.93
N VAL A 27 9.26 -11.93 3.83
CA VAL A 27 9.57 -12.06 5.26
C VAL A 27 8.35 -12.36 6.12
N LEU A 28 7.14 -12.12 5.60
CA LEU A 28 5.90 -12.30 6.35
C LEU A 28 5.76 -13.72 6.94
N PRO A 29 6.07 -14.82 6.22
CA PRO A 29 5.98 -16.18 6.78
C PRO A 29 6.85 -16.39 8.03
N GLU A 30 8.03 -15.78 8.07
CA GLU A 30 8.97 -15.88 9.22
C GLU A 30 8.51 -15.05 10.42
N CYS A 31 7.54 -14.15 10.21
CA CYS A 31 6.96 -13.26 11.19
C CYS A 31 5.57 -13.69 11.67
N GLU A 32 5.09 -14.88 11.30
CA GLU A 32 3.75 -15.38 11.65
C GLU A 32 3.46 -15.30 13.16
N LYS A 33 4.44 -15.70 13.99
CA LYS A 33 4.33 -15.62 15.46
C LYS A 33 4.12 -14.21 15.99
N SER A 34 4.60 -13.18 15.27
CA SER A 34 4.45 -11.77 15.67
C SER A 34 3.16 -11.14 15.14
N LEU A 35 2.76 -11.49 13.91
CA LEU A 35 1.64 -10.84 13.24
C LEU A 35 0.29 -11.51 13.51
N THR A 36 0.24 -12.75 13.98
CA THR A 36 -0.96 -13.62 13.93
C THR A 36 -1.36 -13.98 12.50
N ARG A 37 -1.97 -15.16 12.34
CA ARG A 37 -2.32 -15.70 11.02
C ARG A 37 -3.30 -14.83 10.23
N PRO A 38 -4.37 -14.25 10.81
CA PRO A 38 -5.29 -13.37 10.09
C PRO A 38 -4.62 -12.14 9.45
N LEU A 39 -3.77 -11.43 10.21
CA LEU A 39 -3.07 -10.25 9.70
C LEU A 39 -2.04 -10.63 8.64
N LEU A 40 -1.36 -11.76 8.82
CA LEU A 40 -0.43 -12.26 7.81
C LEU A 40 -1.14 -12.46 6.47
N ILE A 41 -2.33 -13.07 6.48
CA ILE A 41 -3.13 -13.28 5.26
C ILE A 41 -3.56 -11.92 4.66
N PHE A 42 -4.15 -11.03 5.47
CA PHE A 42 -4.61 -9.73 4.97
C PHE A 42 -3.48 -8.90 4.37
N PHE A 43 -2.35 -8.78 5.07
CA PHE A 43 -1.19 -8.03 4.59
C PHE A 43 -0.56 -8.66 3.36
N SER A 44 -0.48 -10.00 3.30
CA SER A 44 0.06 -10.70 2.12
C SER A 44 -0.74 -10.36 0.86
N ILE A 45 -2.07 -10.38 0.97
CA ILE A 45 -2.96 -10.02 -0.14
C ILE A 45 -2.84 -8.53 -0.49
N GLN A 46 -2.78 -7.63 0.48
CA GLN A 46 -2.57 -6.20 0.19
C GLN A 46 -1.24 -5.91 -0.51
N LEU A 47 -0.16 -6.55 -0.09
CA LEU A 47 1.15 -6.41 -0.75
C LEU A 47 1.10 -6.91 -2.19
N PHE A 48 0.41 -8.02 -2.43
CA PHE A 48 0.19 -8.54 -3.78
C PHE A 48 -0.64 -7.59 -4.65
N ILE A 49 -1.71 -7.00 -4.12
CA ILE A 49 -2.49 -5.95 -4.79
C ILE A 49 -1.63 -4.72 -5.09
N GLY A 50 -0.77 -4.32 -4.16
CA GLY A 50 0.19 -3.22 -4.35
C GLY A 50 1.14 -3.49 -5.51
N ILE A 51 1.71 -4.70 -5.60
CA ILE A 51 2.53 -5.14 -6.74
C ILE A 51 1.74 -5.05 -8.05
N GLY A 52 0.51 -5.58 -8.09
CA GLY A 52 -0.36 -5.50 -9.27
C GLY A 52 -0.60 -4.06 -9.73
N THR A 53 -0.83 -3.15 -8.77
CA THR A 53 -1.02 -1.71 -9.02
C THR A 53 0.23 -1.09 -9.64
N LEU A 54 1.40 -1.35 -9.08
CA LEU A 54 2.66 -0.79 -9.57
C LEU A 54 3.01 -1.33 -10.96
N LEU A 55 2.83 -2.62 -11.20
CA LEU A 55 3.08 -3.23 -12.51
C LEU A 55 2.11 -2.69 -13.59
N SER A 56 0.88 -2.34 -13.21
CA SER A 56 -0.11 -1.73 -14.14
C SER A 56 0.32 -0.37 -14.68
N VAL A 57 1.29 0.29 -14.04
CA VAL A 57 1.83 1.59 -14.49
C VAL A 57 3.31 1.54 -14.89
N ALA A 58 4.07 0.57 -14.35
CA ALA A 58 5.51 0.41 -14.58
C ALA A 58 5.89 0.30 -16.06
N VAL A 59 5.09 -0.43 -16.84
CA VAL A 59 5.33 -0.66 -18.27
C VAL A 59 4.44 0.23 -19.14
N PRO A 60 3.12 0.34 -18.89
CA PRO A 60 2.24 1.09 -19.77
C PRO A 60 2.59 2.57 -19.87
N VAL A 61 2.88 3.24 -18.75
CA VAL A 61 3.11 4.69 -18.74
C VAL A 61 4.42 5.07 -19.46
N PRO A 62 5.57 4.45 -19.17
CA PRO A 62 6.81 4.75 -19.90
C PRO A 62 6.69 4.45 -21.39
N TYR A 63 6.01 3.35 -21.77
CA TYR A 63 5.78 3.02 -23.17
C TYR A 63 4.93 4.07 -23.90
N MET A 64 3.80 4.47 -23.30
CA MET A 64 2.91 5.50 -23.86
C MET A 64 3.68 6.81 -24.08
N ILE A 65 4.55 7.18 -23.14
CA ILE A 65 5.40 8.36 -23.24
C ILE A 65 6.44 8.21 -24.35
N ALA A 66 7.14 7.07 -24.42
CA ALA A 66 8.20 6.81 -25.39
C ALA A 66 7.70 6.76 -26.83
N THR A 67 6.55 6.13 -27.05
CA THR A 67 5.91 6.01 -28.38
C THR A 67 5.01 7.20 -28.71
N ASN A 68 4.80 8.12 -27.76
CA ASN A 68 3.88 9.24 -27.84
C ASN A 68 2.46 8.81 -28.27
N ARG A 69 2.00 7.66 -27.75
CA ARG A 69 0.65 7.11 -27.98
C ARG A 69 -0.14 7.12 -26.68
N ALA A 70 -1.42 7.48 -26.76
CA ALA A 70 -2.30 7.55 -25.59
C ALA A 70 -2.73 6.16 -25.07
N TYR A 71 -2.26 5.07 -25.68
CA TYR A 71 -2.61 3.68 -25.35
C TYR A 71 -1.37 2.80 -25.35
N PHE A 72 -1.41 1.71 -24.57
CA PHE A 72 -0.30 0.75 -24.46
C PHE A 72 -0.36 -0.34 -25.53
N VAL A 73 -1.43 -1.15 -25.55
CA VAL A 73 -1.57 -2.29 -26.49
C VAL A 73 -2.42 -1.92 -27.69
N ASN A 74 -3.65 -1.48 -27.45
CA ASN A 74 -4.66 -1.21 -28.47
C ASN A 74 -5.53 -0.03 -28.01
N PRO A 75 -5.98 0.86 -28.91
CA PRO A 75 -6.94 1.92 -28.59
C PRO A 75 -8.18 1.46 -27.81
N ILE A 76 -8.67 0.23 -28.05
CA ILE A 76 -9.83 -0.35 -27.34
C ILE A 76 -9.52 -0.56 -25.85
N LEU A 77 -8.26 -0.85 -25.50
CA LEU A 77 -7.80 -1.12 -24.14
C LEU A 77 -7.18 0.11 -23.46
N ILE A 78 -7.44 1.32 -23.97
CA ILE A 78 -6.85 2.56 -23.45
C ILE A 78 -7.16 2.80 -21.95
N GLY A 79 -8.30 2.31 -21.46
CA GLY A 79 -8.71 2.44 -20.06
C GLY A 79 -8.24 1.31 -19.14
N ALA A 80 -7.70 0.20 -19.68
CA ALA A 80 -7.41 -0.99 -18.87
C ALA A 80 -6.44 -0.72 -17.70
N PRO A 81 -5.34 0.04 -17.87
CA PRO A 81 -4.48 0.42 -16.75
C PRO A 81 -5.21 1.22 -15.66
N GLY A 82 -6.06 2.18 -16.05
CA GLY A 82 -6.83 2.99 -15.10
C GLY A 82 -7.87 2.19 -14.33
N LEU A 83 -8.51 1.21 -15.00
CA LEU A 83 -9.44 0.30 -14.36
C LEU A 83 -8.74 -0.56 -13.32
N LEU A 84 -7.57 -1.12 -13.67
CA LEU A 84 -6.77 -1.91 -12.73
C LEU A 84 -6.40 -1.09 -11.51
N ILE A 85 -5.93 0.16 -11.69
CA ILE A 85 -5.63 1.07 -10.57
C ILE A 85 -6.87 1.29 -9.69
N CYS A 86 -8.03 1.60 -10.28
CA CYS A 86 -9.25 1.83 -9.51
C CYS A 86 -9.65 0.60 -8.67
N LEU A 87 -9.64 -0.58 -9.32
CA LEU A 87 -9.97 -1.85 -8.67
C LEU A 87 -9.00 -2.19 -7.54
N THR A 88 -7.69 -2.06 -7.78
CA THR A 88 -6.68 -2.42 -6.79
C THR A 88 -6.64 -1.44 -5.62
N LEU A 89 -6.86 -0.14 -5.85
CA LEU A 89 -7.00 0.85 -4.79
C LEU A 89 -8.20 0.54 -3.89
N LEU A 90 -9.36 0.26 -4.48
CA LEU A 90 -10.57 -0.11 -3.74
C LEU A 90 -10.39 -1.40 -2.95
N ALA A 91 -9.84 -2.45 -3.57
CA ALA A 91 -9.61 -3.73 -2.89
C ALA A 91 -8.61 -3.58 -1.75
N SER A 92 -7.50 -2.85 -1.96
CA SER A 92 -6.52 -2.57 -0.92
C SER A 92 -7.13 -1.80 0.27
N TYR A 93 -7.98 -0.81 -0.03
CA TYR A 93 -8.72 -0.05 0.97
C TYR A 93 -9.66 -0.91 1.82
N LEU A 94 -10.51 -1.71 1.16
CA LEU A 94 -11.48 -2.56 1.87
C LEU A 94 -10.78 -3.61 2.74
N ILE A 95 -9.63 -4.13 2.31
CA ILE A 95 -8.82 -5.01 3.16
C ILE A 95 -8.22 -4.24 4.33
N GLN A 96 -7.75 -3.00 4.13
CA GLN A 96 -7.25 -2.18 5.25
C GLN A 96 -8.34 -1.92 6.28
N PHE A 97 -9.57 -1.69 5.80
CA PHE A 97 -10.72 -1.56 6.67
C PHE A 97 -11.00 -2.84 7.47
N CYS A 98 -10.87 -4.02 6.84
CA CYS A 98 -10.97 -5.31 7.56
C CYS A 98 -9.86 -5.48 8.61
N ILE A 99 -8.62 -5.11 8.28
CA ILE A 99 -7.49 -5.10 9.24
C ILE A 99 -7.81 -4.17 10.42
N CYS A 100 -8.38 -2.99 10.13
CA CYS A 100 -8.76 -2.03 11.15
C CYS A 100 -9.80 -2.59 12.12
N ILE A 101 -10.86 -3.21 11.60
CA ILE A 101 -11.88 -3.87 12.43
C ILE A 101 -11.25 -5.00 13.26
N TYR A 102 -10.49 -5.90 12.62
CA TYR A 102 -9.84 -7.02 13.30
C TYR A 102 -8.97 -6.55 14.47
N ARG A 103 -8.11 -5.55 14.23
CA ARG A 103 -7.20 -5.01 15.23
C ARG A 103 -7.96 -4.44 16.43
N ASN A 104 -8.97 -3.61 16.18
CA ASN A 104 -9.76 -3.00 17.25
C ASN A 104 -10.59 -4.02 18.04
N ILE A 105 -11.20 -5.01 17.36
CA ILE A 105 -11.93 -6.09 18.02
C ILE A 105 -11.00 -6.94 18.88
N ARG A 106 -9.78 -7.23 18.42
CA ARG A 106 -8.81 -8.01 19.18
C ARG A 106 -8.40 -7.32 20.49
N VAL A 107 -8.29 -6.00 20.49
CA VAL A 107 -7.98 -5.24 21.70
C VAL A 107 -9.12 -5.40 22.72
N VAL A 108 -10.37 -5.14 22.31
CA VAL A 108 -11.53 -5.15 23.22
C VAL A 108 -11.99 -6.56 23.59
N PHE A 109 -11.90 -7.51 22.67
CA PHE A 109 -12.46 -8.86 22.79
C PHE A 109 -11.41 -9.95 22.53
N ASN A 110 -10.27 -9.88 23.22
CA ASN A 110 -9.10 -10.74 22.96
C ASN A 110 -9.46 -12.24 22.88
N LYS A 111 -10.21 -12.78 23.85
CA LYS A 111 -10.62 -14.21 23.88
C LYS A 111 -11.61 -14.61 22.77
N THR A 112 -12.51 -13.71 22.37
CA THR A 112 -13.54 -13.98 21.37
C THR A 112 -12.99 -13.81 19.95
N SER A 113 -11.96 -12.96 19.78
CA SER A 113 -11.37 -12.64 18.48
C SER A 113 -10.78 -13.85 17.77
N GLU A 114 -10.17 -14.79 18.49
CA GLU A 114 -9.58 -16.00 17.92
C GLU A 114 -10.65 -16.93 17.30
N GLY A 115 -11.85 -16.99 17.88
CA GLY A 115 -12.97 -17.75 17.33
C GLY A 115 -13.67 -17.05 16.17
N ILE A 116 -13.79 -15.72 16.22
CA ILE A 116 -14.45 -14.92 15.18
C ILE A 116 -13.60 -14.83 13.90
N PHE A 117 -12.28 -14.79 14.02
CA PHE A 117 -11.38 -14.63 12.87
C PHE A 117 -10.62 -15.91 12.54
N ALA A 118 -11.36 -17.03 12.47
CA ALA A 118 -10.85 -18.24 11.85
C ALA A 118 -10.43 -17.98 10.39
N ASP A 119 -9.46 -18.74 9.87
CA ASP A 119 -8.91 -18.56 8.52
C ASP A 119 -10.00 -18.51 7.43
N ILE A 120 -11.04 -19.32 7.56
CA ILE A 120 -12.18 -19.36 6.63
C ILE A 120 -12.89 -18.01 6.59
N ILE A 121 -13.11 -17.38 7.75
CA ILE A 121 -13.79 -16.09 7.85
C ILE A 121 -12.91 -14.99 7.24
N VAL A 122 -11.60 -15.02 7.49
CA VAL A 122 -10.64 -14.09 6.87
C VAL A 122 -10.68 -14.20 5.34
N GLN A 123 -10.69 -15.42 4.80
CA GLN A 123 -10.80 -15.65 3.35
C GLN A 123 -12.12 -15.16 2.77
N ILE A 124 -13.24 -15.38 3.48
CA ILE A 124 -14.56 -14.86 3.08
C ILE A 124 -14.55 -13.32 3.05
N LEU A 125 -14.00 -12.68 4.09
CA LEU A 125 -13.89 -11.21 4.15
C LEU A 125 -13.06 -10.66 2.98
N ILE A 126 -11.96 -11.32 2.63
CA ILE A 126 -11.13 -10.95 1.47
C ILE A 126 -11.93 -11.11 0.17
N ALA A 127 -12.62 -12.24 -0.02
CA ALA A 127 -13.44 -12.47 -1.21
C ALA A 127 -14.56 -11.41 -1.35
N LEU A 128 -15.23 -11.07 -0.24
CA LEU A 128 -16.23 -10.01 -0.20
C LEU A 128 -15.63 -8.64 -0.52
N ALA A 129 -14.45 -8.31 0.02
CA ALA A 129 -13.75 -7.07 -0.28
C ALA A 129 -13.44 -6.94 -1.78
N PHE A 130 -12.96 -8.02 -2.42
CA PHE A 130 -12.74 -8.03 -3.86
C PHE A 130 -14.05 -7.90 -4.65
N LEU A 131 -15.10 -8.62 -4.27
CA LEU A 131 -16.39 -8.55 -4.94
C LEU A 131 -16.97 -7.14 -4.89
N VAL A 132 -16.95 -6.51 -3.72
CA VAL A 132 -17.40 -5.12 -3.53
C VAL A 132 -16.53 -4.16 -4.36
N ALA A 133 -15.20 -4.34 -4.37
CA ALA A 133 -14.32 -3.52 -5.19
C ALA A 133 -14.62 -3.64 -6.70
N VAL A 134 -14.93 -4.85 -7.19
CA VAL A 134 -15.35 -5.10 -8.58
C VAL A 134 -16.69 -4.42 -8.86
N CYS A 135 -17.68 -4.58 -7.98
CA CYS A 135 -19.00 -3.96 -8.16
C CYS A 135 -18.91 -2.42 -8.22
N ILE A 136 -18.13 -1.81 -7.31
CA ILE A 136 -17.93 -0.36 -7.30
C ILE A 136 -17.20 0.09 -8.56
N SER A 137 -16.14 -0.63 -8.96
CA SER A 137 -15.39 -0.31 -10.18
C SER A 137 -16.26 -0.42 -11.44
N ALA A 138 -17.08 -1.47 -11.55
CA ALA A 138 -18.03 -1.64 -12.65
C ALA A 138 -19.07 -0.51 -12.69
N ASN A 139 -19.57 -0.10 -11.52
CA ASN A 139 -20.47 1.04 -11.43
C ASN A 139 -19.80 2.35 -11.89
N ILE A 140 -18.54 2.59 -11.50
CA ILE A 140 -17.76 3.75 -11.99
C ILE A 140 -17.67 3.71 -13.53
N ILE A 141 -17.33 2.57 -14.12
CA ILE A 141 -17.24 2.42 -15.58
C ILE A 141 -18.60 2.68 -16.26
N HIS A 142 -19.70 2.28 -15.63
CA HIS A 142 -21.04 2.45 -16.20
C HIS A 142 -21.44 3.93 -16.31
N TRP A 143 -21.09 4.74 -15.30
CA TRP A 143 -21.51 6.14 -15.20
C TRP A 143 -20.46 7.15 -15.66
N THR A 144 -19.21 6.74 -15.83
CA THR A 144 -18.14 7.63 -16.30
C THR A 144 -17.05 6.91 -17.09
N ASN A 145 -16.21 7.69 -17.76
CA ASN A 145 -15.02 7.15 -18.40
C ASN A 145 -13.99 6.72 -17.36
N VAL A 146 -13.42 5.54 -17.57
CA VAL A 146 -12.28 5.06 -16.78
C VAL A 146 -11.16 6.08 -16.81
N ARG A 147 -10.49 6.26 -15.66
CA ARG A 147 -9.26 7.04 -15.51
C ARG A 147 -8.27 6.75 -16.63
N ARG A 148 -7.71 7.79 -17.26
CA ARG A 148 -6.73 7.64 -18.35
C ARG A 148 -5.49 8.47 -18.12
N PHE A 149 -4.34 7.97 -18.57
CA PHE A 149 -3.11 8.75 -18.54
C PHE A 149 -3.09 9.76 -19.69
N SER A 150 -2.91 11.03 -19.38
CA SER A 150 -2.83 12.11 -20.37
C SER A 150 -1.39 12.41 -20.73
N LEU A 151 -1.01 12.21 -22.00
CA LEU A 151 0.34 12.53 -22.49
C LEU A 151 0.67 14.02 -22.50
N HIS A 152 -0.36 14.87 -22.60
CA HIS A 152 -0.19 16.31 -22.57
C HIS A 152 0.06 16.80 -21.14
N LYS A 153 -0.73 16.30 -20.18
CA LYS A 153 -0.64 16.70 -18.77
C LYS A 153 0.44 15.92 -18.00
N LEU A 154 0.87 14.78 -18.53
CA LEU A 154 1.76 13.81 -17.88
C LEU A 154 1.23 13.32 -16.52
N ALA A 155 -0.10 13.25 -16.43
CA ALA A 155 -0.85 12.95 -15.22
C ALA A 155 -2.06 12.09 -15.57
N TRP A 156 -2.59 11.37 -14.57
CA TRP A 156 -3.82 10.62 -14.69
C TRP A 156 -5.03 11.54 -14.54
N ASP A 157 -5.89 11.53 -15.55
CA ASP A 157 -7.15 12.25 -15.55
C ASP A 157 -8.21 11.37 -14.86
N GLN A 158 -8.49 11.69 -13.59
CA GLN A 158 -9.55 11.10 -12.79
C GLN A 158 -10.87 11.85 -13.02
N ALA A 159 -11.97 11.11 -13.15
CA ALA A 159 -13.30 11.69 -13.34
C ALA A 159 -13.94 12.12 -12.01
N ASP A 160 -14.82 13.12 -12.03
CA ASP A 160 -15.47 13.64 -10.82
C ASP A 160 -16.36 12.59 -10.16
N TYR A 161 -17.06 11.80 -10.97
CA TYR A 161 -17.86 10.68 -10.47
C TYR A 161 -17.00 9.65 -9.73
N GLU A 162 -15.83 9.29 -10.29
CA GLU A 162 -14.89 8.37 -9.63
C GLU A 162 -14.41 8.95 -8.29
N SER A 163 -14.03 10.23 -8.27
CA SER A 163 -13.57 10.89 -7.04
C SER A 163 -14.65 10.94 -5.96
N ASN A 164 -15.89 11.24 -6.34
CA ASN A 164 -17.02 11.30 -5.40
C ASN A 164 -17.38 9.92 -4.85
N VAL A 165 -17.35 8.88 -5.69
CA VAL A 165 -17.60 7.50 -5.24
C VAL A 165 -16.53 7.06 -4.25
N LEU A 166 -15.25 7.30 -4.54
CA LEU A 166 -14.15 6.98 -3.61
C LEU A 166 -14.28 7.74 -2.29
N LEU A 167 -14.59 9.04 -2.34
CA LEU A 167 -14.80 9.85 -1.15
C LEU A 167 -15.95 9.32 -0.29
N ASN A 168 -17.08 8.95 -0.90
CA ASN A 168 -18.22 8.40 -0.18
C ASN A 168 -17.88 7.05 0.46
N VAL A 169 -17.27 6.14 -0.28
CA VAL A 169 -16.87 4.82 0.25
C VAL A 169 -15.95 5.01 1.45
N VAL A 170 -14.86 5.76 1.29
CA VAL A 170 -13.88 6.00 2.35
C VAL A 170 -14.49 6.76 3.52
N GLY A 171 -15.31 7.78 3.26
CA GLY A 171 -16.00 8.56 4.27
C GLY A 171 -16.87 7.70 5.18
N TRP A 172 -17.80 6.93 4.60
CA TRP A 172 -18.71 6.09 5.38
C TRP A 172 -18.01 4.98 6.15
N THR A 173 -17.04 4.28 5.54
CA THR A 173 -16.31 3.22 6.25
C THR A 173 -15.33 3.77 7.28
N SER A 174 -14.74 4.95 7.04
CA SER A 174 -13.87 5.59 8.04
C SER A 174 -14.62 6.02 9.30
N MET A 175 -15.90 6.42 9.19
CA MET A 175 -16.75 6.67 10.36
C MET A 175 -16.92 5.40 11.21
N VAL A 176 -17.20 4.26 10.58
CA VAL A 176 -17.29 2.97 11.28
C VAL A 176 -15.95 2.61 11.92
N GLY A 177 -14.83 2.80 11.19
CA GLY A 177 -13.48 2.57 11.72
C GLY A 177 -13.18 3.46 12.94
N ALA A 178 -13.58 4.74 12.91
CA ALA A 178 -13.41 5.66 14.02
C ALA A 178 -14.18 5.22 15.27
N MET A 179 -15.38 4.64 15.11
CA MET A 179 -16.13 4.06 16.23
C MET A 179 -15.36 2.89 16.87
N PHE A 180 -14.81 1.99 16.06
CA PHE A 180 -13.98 0.88 16.57
C PHE A 180 -12.72 1.37 17.28
N TYR A 181 -12.07 2.41 16.75
CA TYR A 181 -10.94 3.06 17.42
C TYR A 181 -11.33 3.69 18.75
N ALA A 182 -12.45 4.39 18.81
CA ALA A 182 -12.93 4.99 20.04
C ALA A 182 -13.15 3.91 21.11
N LEU A 183 -13.83 2.82 20.76
CA LEU A 183 -14.05 1.68 21.66
C LEU A 183 -12.72 1.07 22.14
N SER A 184 -11.80 0.78 21.22
CA SER A 184 -10.50 0.19 21.56
C SER A 184 -9.62 1.08 22.42
N ILE A 185 -9.62 2.40 22.16
CA ILE A 185 -8.85 3.37 22.94
C ILE A 185 -9.47 3.56 24.33
N SER A 186 -10.81 3.62 24.43
CA SER A 186 -11.50 3.71 25.72
C SER A 186 -11.24 2.50 26.60
N ASP A 187 -11.25 1.29 26.04
CA ASP A 187 -10.94 0.05 26.75
C ASP A 187 -9.50 0.05 27.30
N LEU A 188 -8.52 0.40 26.47
CA LEU A 188 -7.11 0.52 26.88
C LEU A 188 -6.87 1.63 27.92
N LEU A 189 -7.60 2.75 27.82
CA LEU A 189 -7.54 3.82 28.82
C LEU A 189 -8.13 3.37 30.16
N TYR A 190 -9.23 2.61 30.12
CA TYR A 190 -9.84 2.05 31.31
C TYR A 190 -8.88 1.05 32.00
N GLU A 191 -8.29 0.14 31.25
CA GLU A 191 -7.24 -0.79 31.74
C GLU A 191 -6.05 -0.01 32.34
N HIS A 192 -5.57 1.04 31.66
CA HIS A 192 -4.46 1.84 32.18
C HIS A 192 -4.79 2.57 33.49
N ILE A 193 -6.00 3.13 33.64
CA ILE A 193 -6.38 3.94 34.81
C ILE A 193 -6.75 3.06 36.00
N TYR A 194 -7.42 1.93 35.78
CA TYR A 194 -8.02 1.12 36.85
C TYR A 194 -7.25 -0.18 37.16
N ASP A 195 -6.44 -0.70 36.23
CA ASP A 195 -5.68 -1.94 36.42
C ASP A 195 -4.24 -1.68 36.92
N GLU A 196 -3.82 -0.42 37.08
CA GLU A 196 -2.56 -0.06 37.78
C GLU A 196 -2.56 -0.49 39.27
N GLU A 197 -3.71 -0.87 39.85
CA GLU A 197 -3.80 -1.33 41.24
C GLU A 197 -3.58 -2.85 41.42
N LYS A 198 -3.57 -3.67 40.36
CA LYS A 198 -3.40 -5.13 40.48
C LYS A 198 -2.61 -5.75 39.31
N HIS A 199 -1.47 -6.34 39.68
CA HIS A 199 -0.61 -7.28 38.94
C HIS A 199 0.58 -6.76 38.12
N GLU A 200 1.76 -7.13 38.64
CA GLU A 200 2.95 -7.52 37.89
C GLU A 200 2.61 -8.59 36.82
N SER A 201 3.29 -8.51 35.66
CA SER A 201 3.41 -9.56 34.62
C SER A 201 2.43 -9.59 33.42
N THR A 202 2.38 -8.52 32.62
CA THR A 202 2.16 -8.66 31.17
C THR A 202 3.34 -8.08 30.37
N GLU A 203 3.80 -8.81 29.34
CA GLU A 203 5.03 -8.53 28.56
C GLU A 203 5.07 -7.16 27.85
N THR A 204 3.96 -6.41 27.82
CA THR A 204 3.89 -5.05 27.25
C THR A 204 2.97 -4.18 28.10
N THR A 205 3.47 -3.06 28.60
CA THR A 205 2.67 -2.12 29.40
C THR A 205 1.47 -1.57 28.62
N PRO A 206 0.31 -1.31 29.28
CA PRO A 206 -0.90 -0.81 28.62
C PRO A 206 -0.65 0.52 27.88
N LYS A 207 0.22 1.37 28.42
CA LYS A 207 0.71 2.60 27.78
C LYS A 207 1.35 2.36 26.40
N THR A 208 2.10 1.28 26.25
CA THR A 208 2.76 0.92 24.98
C THR A 208 1.72 0.48 23.95
N ARG A 209 0.71 -0.31 24.36
CA ARG A 209 -0.40 -0.73 23.50
C ARG A 209 -1.24 0.45 23.03
N LEU A 210 -1.54 1.39 23.92
CA LEU A 210 -2.24 2.64 23.60
C LEU A 210 -1.48 3.46 22.54
N LEU A 211 -0.16 3.61 22.69
CA LEU A 211 0.68 4.31 21.72
C LEU A 211 0.62 3.64 20.34
N TYR A 212 0.73 2.32 20.28
CA TYR A 212 0.60 1.57 19.01
C TYR A 212 -0.78 1.75 18.39
N GLN A 213 -1.85 1.75 19.18
CA GLN A 213 -3.20 1.97 18.67
C GLN A 213 -3.38 3.36 18.04
N ILE A 214 -2.83 4.39 18.68
CA ILE A 214 -2.81 5.77 18.14
C ILE A 214 -1.96 5.83 16.87
N LEU A 215 -0.78 5.22 16.85
CA LEU A 215 0.07 5.17 15.66
C LEU A 215 -0.68 4.51 14.49
N HIS A 216 -1.38 3.41 14.73
CA HIS A 216 -2.20 2.76 13.72
C HIS A 216 -3.32 3.67 13.22
N LEU A 217 -3.99 4.42 14.10
CA LEU A 217 -5.03 5.38 13.71
C LEU A 217 -4.47 6.43 12.75
N VAL A 218 -3.31 7.00 13.08
CA VAL A 218 -2.63 7.95 12.21
C VAL A 218 -2.27 7.31 10.87
N CYS A 219 -1.75 6.08 10.87
CA CYS A 219 -1.44 5.36 9.63
C CYS A 219 -2.68 5.12 8.75
N ASP A 220 -3.80 4.71 9.34
CA ASP A 220 -5.04 4.45 8.60
C ASP A 220 -5.65 5.77 8.05
N ILE A 221 -5.55 6.87 8.80
CA ILE A 221 -5.96 8.21 8.33
C ILE A 221 -5.13 8.64 7.12
N ILE A 222 -3.80 8.51 7.18
CA ILE A 222 -2.94 8.89 6.06
C ILE A 222 -3.26 8.03 4.83
N PHE A 223 -3.51 6.72 5.01
CA PHE A 223 -3.93 5.86 3.90
C PHE A 223 -5.24 6.34 3.25
N CYS A 224 -6.24 6.68 4.07
CA CYS A 224 -7.50 7.23 3.58
C CYS A 224 -7.26 8.49 2.75
N ILE A 225 -6.46 9.43 3.27
CA ILE A 225 -6.11 10.68 2.59
C ILE A 225 -5.41 10.41 1.25
N LEU A 226 -4.51 9.43 1.17
CA LEU A 226 -3.82 9.07 -0.08
C LEU A 226 -4.78 8.54 -1.15
N ILE A 227 -5.90 7.92 -0.75
CA ILE A 227 -6.92 7.40 -1.68
C ILE A 227 -7.87 8.51 -2.15
N VAL A 228 -8.28 9.40 -1.24
CA VAL A 228 -9.28 10.46 -1.53
C VAL A 228 -8.67 11.83 -1.79
N LEU A 229 -7.36 11.89 -2.08
CA LEU A 229 -6.66 13.14 -2.31
C LEU A 229 -7.43 13.98 -3.35
N PRO A 230 -7.75 15.25 -3.05
CA PRO A 230 -8.63 16.04 -3.90
C PRO A 230 -7.99 16.27 -5.26
N ARG A 231 -8.79 16.04 -6.31
CA ARG A 231 -8.40 16.26 -7.69
C ARG A 231 -8.00 17.72 -7.92
N ILE A 232 -7.00 17.93 -8.78
CA ILE A 232 -6.59 19.26 -9.22
C ILE A 232 -7.47 19.71 -10.39
N GLU A 233 -8.34 20.69 -10.17
CA GLU A 233 -9.28 21.22 -11.16
C GLU A 233 -8.56 21.93 -12.32
N HIS A 234 -7.60 22.80 -12.02
CA HIS A 234 -6.88 23.59 -13.01
C HIS A 234 -5.48 23.04 -13.31
N VAL A 235 -5.42 21.88 -13.98
CA VAL A 235 -4.15 21.23 -14.36
C VAL A 235 -3.26 22.12 -15.25
N SER A 236 -3.86 22.97 -16.09
CA SER A 236 -3.13 23.92 -16.94
C SER A 236 -2.38 24.99 -16.14
N MET A 237 -2.93 25.42 -15.00
CA MET A 237 -2.33 26.42 -14.11
C MET A 237 -1.26 25.79 -13.21
N HIS A 238 -1.44 24.52 -12.80
CA HIS A 238 -0.54 23.82 -11.89
C HIS A 238 -0.08 22.45 -12.41
N PRO A 239 0.66 22.39 -13.53
CA PRO A 239 0.99 21.13 -14.20
C PRO A 239 1.94 20.24 -13.38
N ASN A 240 2.86 20.83 -12.61
CA ASN A 240 3.77 20.05 -11.75
C ASN A 240 3.03 19.44 -10.55
N LEU A 241 2.05 20.17 -10.00
CA LEU A 241 1.22 19.67 -8.92
C LEU A 241 0.36 18.49 -9.39
N ALA A 242 -0.18 18.54 -10.62
CA ALA A 242 -0.93 17.44 -11.22
C ALA A 242 -0.12 16.15 -11.41
N ILE A 243 1.16 16.31 -11.77
CA ILE A 243 2.12 15.20 -11.86
C ILE A 243 2.36 14.62 -10.47
N ILE A 244 2.68 15.46 -9.47
CA ILE A 244 2.91 15.02 -8.09
C ILE A 244 1.69 14.30 -7.53
N HIS A 245 0.49 14.86 -7.71
CA HIS A 245 -0.77 14.24 -7.32
C HIS A 245 -0.95 12.85 -7.97
N SER A 246 -0.65 12.73 -9.26
CA SER A 246 -0.69 11.43 -9.95
C SER A 246 0.32 10.42 -9.41
N PHE A 247 1.50 10.87 -8.98
CA PHE A 247 2.45 10.00 -8.28
C PHE A 247 1.88 9.57 -6.92
N LEU A 248 1.44 10.52 -6.10
CA LEU A 248 0.97 10.26 -4.74
C LEU A 248 -0.23 9.31 -4.70
N THR A 249 -1.22 9.52 -5.57
CA THR A 249 -2.45 8.70 -5.62
C THR A 249 -2.25 7.27 -6.17
N ILE A 250 -1.09 6.97 -6.74
CA ILE A 250 -0.77 5.62 -7.25
C ILE A 250 0.28 4.96 -6.34
N PHE A 251 1.44 5.59 -6.19
CA PHE A 251 2.56 5.02 -5.44
C PHE A 251 2.31 5.02 -3.94
N GLY A 252 1.66 6.07 -3.42
CA GLY A 252 1.34 6.18 -2.01
C GLY A 252 0.55 4.98 -1.54
N PRO A 253 -0.68 4.75 -2.04
CA PRO A 253 -1.48 3.61 -1.66
C PRO A 253 -0.85 2.25 -1.97
N ALA A 254 -0.10 2.12 -3.08
CA ALA A 254 0.49 0.85 -3.46
C ALA A 254 1.68 0.41 -2.58
N VAL A 255 2.40 1.37 -1.98
CA VAL A 255 3.51 1.12 -1.05
C VAL A 255 3.04 1.14 0.41
N TRP A 256 1.88 1.73 0.68
CA TRP A 256 1.35 1.88 2.04
C TRP A 256 1.24 0.58 2.85
N PRO A 257 0.80 -0.57 2.28
CA PRO A 257 0.75 -1.83 3.02
C PRO A 257 2.10 -2.21 3.62
N THR A 258 3.21 -1.96 2.90
CA THR A 258 4.55 -2.20 3.43
C THR A 258 4.86 -1.29 4.62
N ILE A 259 4.55 0.00 4.51
CA ILE A 259 4.73 0.97 5.60
C ILE A 259 3.90 0.56 6.82
N SER A 260 2.65 0.13 6.59
CA SER A 260 1.74 -0.32 7.64
C SER A 260 2.28 -1.54 8.39
N VAL A 261 2.76 -2.57 7.67
CA VAL A 261 3.35 -3.77 8.28
C VAL A 261 4.62 -3.44 9.08
N ILE A 262 5.48 -2.57 8.54
CA ILE A 262 6.72 -2.11 9.20
C ILE A 262 6.39 -1.37 10.51
N ALA A 263 5.35 -0.53 10.51
CA ALA A 263 4.86 0.13 11.71
C ALA A 263 4.26 -0.87 12.72
N TYR A 264 3.67 -1.97 12.23
CA TYR A 264 2.98 -2.97 13.03
C TYR A 264 3.91 -3.92 13.79
N SER A 265 4.99 -4.39 13.17
CA SER A 265 5.82 -5.43 13.77
C SER A 265 7.30 -5.06 13.74
N GLU A 266 7.88 -4.89 14.93
CA GLU A 266 9.32 -4.76 15.10
C GLU A 266 10.09 -5.94 14.50
N ARG A 267 9.57 -7.16 14.61
CA ARG A 267 10.18 -8.35 14.02
C ARG A 267 10.26 -8.22 12.50
N VAL A 268 9.21 -7.72 11.84
CA VAL A 268 9.25 -7.46 10.40
C VAL A 268 10.28 -6.40 10.06
N ARG A 269 10.39 -5.31 10.85
CA ARG A 269 11.44 -4.30 10.62
C ARG A 269 12.84 -4.92 10.70
N ASN A 270 13.09 -5.71 11.74
CA ASN A 270 14.40 -6.30 11.97
C ASN A 270 14.76 -7.31 10.87
N GLU A 271 13.81 -8.15 10.46
CA GLU A 271 14.03 -9.13 9.38
C GLU A 271 14.26 -8.44 8.02
N LEU A 272 13.50 -7.39 7.71
CA LEU A 272 13.72 -6.58 6.51
C LEU A 272 15.10 -5.93 6.51
N CYS A 273 15.50 -5.32 7.62
CA CYS A 273 16.83 -4.72 7.77
C CYS A 273 17.93 -5.77 7.60
N PHE A 274 17.76 -6.95 8.20
CA PHE A 274 18.72 -8.05 8.12
C PHE A 274 18.88 -8.57 6.69
N ARG A 275 17.78 -8.85 5.98
CA ARG A 275 17.83 -9.30 4.58
C ARG A 275 18.39 -8.23 3.65
N THR A 276 18.05 -6.97 3.87
CA THR A 276 18.60 -5.85 3.12
C THR A 276 20.11 -5.77 3.30
N PHE A 277 20.60 -5.90 4.54
CA PHE A 277 22.03 -5.96 4.84
C PHE A 277 22.72 -7.14 4.14
N LEU A 278 22.12 -8.34 4.16
CA LEU A 278 22.67 -9.51 3.48
C LEU A 278 22.75 -9.30 1.96
N MET A 279 21.74 -8.69 1.33
CA MET A 279 21.77 -8.35 -0.09
C MET A 279 22.90 -7.37 -0.41
N PHE A 280 23.06 -6.29 0.35
CA PHE A 280 24.17 -5.34 0.15
C PHE A 280 25.54 -6.00 0.33
N LYS A 281 25.67 -6.91 1.30
CA LYS A 281 26.90 -7.68 1.52
C LYS A 281 27.18 -8.64 0.36
N ALA A 282 26.16 -9.30 -0.18
CA ALA A 282 26.29 -10.21 -1.31
C ALA A 282 26.72 -9.46 -2.58
N CYS A 283 26.07 -8.32 -2.89
CA CYS A 283 26.42 -7.49 -4.05
C CYS A 283 27.86 -6.93 -3.95
N SER A 284 28.25 -6.40 -2.79
CA SER A 284 29.62 -5.88 -2.59
C SER A 284 30.70 -6.97 -2.64
N SER A 285 30.39 -8.18 -2.19
CA SER A 285 31.29 -9.34 -2.34
C SER A 285 31.45 -9.74 -3.81
N GLN A 286 30.38 -9.64 -4.62
CA GLN A 286 30.40 -9.98 -6.03
C GLN A 286 31.21 -8.96 -6.85
N ASP A 287 31.11 -7.66 -6.52
CA ASP A 287 31.93 -6.60 -7.11
C ASP A 287 33.42 -6.79 -6.83
N ASN A 288 33.77 -7.25 -5.62
CA ASN A 288 35.16 -7.55 -5.26
C ASN A 288 35.74 -8.76 -6.02
N ILE A 289 34.92 -9.75 -6.34
CA ILE A 289 35.34 -10.92 -7.12
C ILE A 289 35.50 -10.53 -8.61
N GLN A 290 34.59 -9.72 -9.17
CA GLN A 290 34.70 -9.20 -10.54
C GLN A 290 35.92 -8.27 -10.71
N ASN A 291 36.22 -7.42 -9.72
CA ASN A 291 37.39 -6.54 -9.77
C ASN A 291 38.72 -7.29 -9.56
N ARG A 292 38.71 -8.46 -8.92
CA ARG A 292 39.89 -9.35 -8.86
C ARG A 292 40.13 -10.15 -10.15
N THR A 293 39.10 -10.39 -10.94
CA THR A 293 39.18 -11.19 -12.18
C THR A 293 39.36 -10.35 -13.44
N ARG A 294 39.24 -9.01 -13.38
CA ARG A 294 39.76 -8.13 -14.44
C ARG A 294 41.29 -8.09 -14.34
N PRO A 295 42.04 -8.60 -15.34
CA PRO A 295 43.47 -8.35 -15.38
C PRO A 295 43.66 -6.84 -15.47
N ARG A 296 44.54 -6.27 -14.64
CA ARG A 296 45.14 -4.97 -14.93
C ARG A 296 45.75 -5.09 -16.32
N THR A 297 45.10 -4.54 -17.34
CA THR A 297 45.77 -4.18 -18.59
C THR A 297 46.83 -3.16 -18.20
N SER A 298 48.03 -3.68 -17.93
CA SER A 298 49.25 -2.92 -17.77
C SER A 298 49.38 -2.00 -18.97
N MET A 299 49.61 -0.72 -18.71
CA MET A 299 50.15 0.23 -19.67
C MET A 299 51.19 -0.46 -20.55
N ARG A 300 50.98 -0.45 -21.86
CA ARG A 300 52.10 -0.46 -22.80
C ARG A 300 52.25 0.98 -23.31
N PRO A 301 53.43 1.59 -23.18
CA PRO A 301 53.72 2.84 -23.84
C PRO A 301 53.98 2.53 -25.33
N VAL A 302 53.20 3.12 -26.21
CA VAL A 302 53.61 3.53 -27.57
C VAL A 302 52.87 4.80 -27.90
#